data_AF-A0A371PVL4-F1
#
_entry.id   AF-A0A371PVL4-F1
#
_cell.length_a   1.000
_cell.length_b   1.000
_cell.length_c   1.000
_cell.angle_alpha   90.00
_cell.angle_beta   90.00
_cell.angle_gamma   90.00
#
_symmetry.space_group_name_H-M   'P 1'
#
loop_
_entity.id
_entity.type
_entity.pdbx_description
1 polymer ?
#
loop_
_entity_poly.entity_id
_entity_poly.type
_entity_poly.pdbx_seq_one_letter_code
_entity_poly.pdbx_strand_id
1 'polypeptide(L)'
;MNLTELRALATQVGFTGSDINIAAAVAMAESAGDPDAEGDKGLADHKWGSSWGLFQIRSLRHPEQFTPPDTLRVAGKLREPLYNTKTAKAIKDAHGWSQWSTFTNGAYQQHMDGGPAKFEPFPGASFFHTGQKSPIIAAMHQRLVAEGCDRYQSSANADVWGPGDVKSYAAWQRKLGFAVEGVLVSLRLQEAHTRPR
;
A
#
# COMPACT_ATOMS: atom_id res chain seq x y z
N MET A 1 9.74 12.48 2.38
CA MET A 1 8.33 12.29 1.96
C MET A 1 7.72 11.17 2.80
N ASN A 2 6.49 11.32 3.27
CA ASN A 2 5.77 10.29 4.02
C ASN A 2 4.98 9.35 3.10
N LEU A 3 4.42 8.26 3.64
CA LEU A 3 3.67 7.26 2.85
C LEU A 3 2.45 7.85 2.12
N THR A 4 1.76 8.84 2.69
CA THR A 4 0.61 9.49 2.05
C THR A 4 1.07 10.27 0.82
N GLU A 5 2.15 11.04 0.94
CA GLU A 5 2.74 11.78 -0.18
C GLU A 5 3.25 10.83 -1.27
N LEU A 6 3.89 9.73 -0.89
CA LEU A 6 4.39 8.72 -1.83
C LEU A 6 3.25 8.00 -2.58
N ARG A 7 2.14 7.68 -1.91
CA ARG A 7 0.94 7.11 -2.56
C ARG A 7 0.30 8.10 -3.54
N ALA A 8 0.23 9.38 -3.17
CA ALA A 8 -0.26 10.44 -4.05
C ALA A 8 0.63 10.56 -5.30
N LEU A 9 1.95 10.54 -5.11
CA LEU A 9 2.93 10.59 -6.20
C LEU A 9 2.85 9.35 -7.11
N ALA A 10 2.69 8.15 -6.52
CA ALA A 10 2.50 6.91 -7.26
C ALA A 10 1.21 6.95 -8.11
N THR A 11 0.12 7.45 -7.53
CA THR A 11 -1.15 7.67 -8.24
C THR A 11 -0.97 8.65 -9.39
N GLN A 12 -0.27 9.77 -9.16
CA GLN A 12 -0.02 10.82 -10.15
C GLN A 12 0.72 10.30 -11.38
N VAL A 13 1.67 9.37 -11.21
CA VAL A 13 2.39 8.77 -12.35
C VAL A 13 1.67 7.57 -12.97
N GLY A 14 0.51 7.18 -12.43
CA GLY A 14 -0.36 6.15 -12.99
C GLY A 14 -0.17 4.74 -12.44
N PHE A 15 0.44 4.55 -11.26
CA PHE A 15 0.27 3.29 -10.55
C PHE A 15 -1.20 3.10 -10.17
N THR A 16 -1.69 1.86 -10.19
CA THR A 16 -3.11 1.54 -9.95
C THR A 16 -3.27 0.38 -8.97
N GLY A 17 -4.42 0.31 -8.29
CA GLY A 17 -4.74 -0.81 -7.40
C GLY A 17 -3.70 -0.97 -6.28
N SER A 18 -3.32 -2.23 -6.00
CA SER A 18 -2.34 -2.54 -4.94
C SER A 18 -0.95 -1.97 -5.22
N ASP A 19 -0.59 -1.71 -6.49
CA ASP A 19 0.73 -1.17 -6.84
C ASP A 19 0.98 0.23 -6.28
N ILE A 20 -0.07 1.01 -5.99
CA ILE A 20 0.07 2.33 -5.33
C ILE A 20 0.70 2.16 -3.94
N ASN A 21 0.24 1.16 -3.19
CA ASN A 21 0.76 0.88 -1.85
C ASN A 21 2.14 0.24 -1.92
N ILE A 22 2.37 -0.67 -2.86
CA ILE A 22 3.69 -1.30 -3.06
C ILE A 22 4.73 -0.25 -3.44
N ALA A 23 4.41 0.66 -4.37
CA ALA A 23 5.33 1.71 -4.78
C ALA A 23 5.73 2.62 -3.62
N ALA A 24 4.77 3.06 -2.82
CA ALA A 24 5.06 3.89 -1.65
C ALA A 24 5.90 3.15 -0.60
N ALA A 25 5.62 1.85 -0.40
CA ALA A 25 6.33 1.02 0.55
C ALA A 25 7.78 0.71 0.11
N VAL A 26 7.99 0.44 -1.17
CA VAL A 26 9.33 0.25 -1.76
C VAL A 26 10.13 1.55 -1.65
N ALA A 27 9.56 2.69 -2.04
CA ALA A 27 10.25 3.98 -1.90
C ALA A 27 10.64 4.30 -0.44
N MET A 28 9.77 3.96 0.52
CA MET A 28 10.08 4.11 1.94
C MET A 28 11.20 3.16 2.40
N ALA A 29 11.21 1.92 1.92
CA ALA A 29 12.25 0.95 2.24
C ALA A 29 13.61 1.31 1.63
N GLU A 30 13.62 1.86 0.42
CA GLU A 30 14.83 2.21 -0.32
C GLU A 30 15.50 3.47 0.22
N SER A 31 14.73 4.50 0.60
CA SER A 31 15.31 5.80 0.94
C SER A 31 14.76 6.46 2.21
N ALA A 32 13.93 5.77 2.98
CA ALA A 32 13.13 6.39 4.05
C ALA A 32 12.30 7.60 3.55
N GLY A 33 11.94 7.59 2.25
CA GLY A 33 11.23 8.66 1.59
C GLY A 33 12.07 9.91 1.32
N ASP A 34 13.39 9.85 1.42
CA ASP A 34 14.31 10.92 1.05
C ASP A 34 14.49 10.98 -0.49
N PRO A 35 14.09 12.07 -1.17
CA PRO A 35 14.29 12.23 -2.61
C PRO A 35 15.73 12.57 -3.02
N ASP A 36 16.57 12.98 -2.08
CA ASP A 36 17.97 13.33 -2.32
C ASP A 36 18.96 12.20 -1.99
N ALA A 37 18.45 11.07 -1.53
CA ALA A 37 19.22 9.89 -1.16
C ALA A 37 20.14 9.43 -2.30
N GLU A 38 21.40 9.17 -1.96
CA GLU A 38 22.42 8.65 -2.86
C GLU A 38 23.02 7.36 -2.32
N GLY A 39 22.87 6.27 -3.08
CA GLY A 39 23.44 4.95 -2.78
C GLY A 39 24.46 4.51 -3.82
N ASP A 40 25.08 3.35 -3.57
CA ASP A 40 25.95 2.64 -4.52
C ASP A 40 27.12 3.44 -5.12
N LYS A 41 27.60 4.48 -4.43
CA LYS A 41 28.68 5.36 -4.92
C LYS A 41 29.94 4.57 -5.32
N GLY A 42 30.27 3.54 -4.54
CA GLY A 42 31.42 2.67 -4.78
C GLY A 42 31.23 1.62 -5.88
N LEU A 43 30.02 1.47 -6.43
CA LEU A 43 29.72 0.51 -7.51
C LEU A 43 29.66 1.20 -8.88
N ALA A 44 29.90 2.50 -8.95
CA ALA A 44 29.88 3.23 -10.21
C ALA A 44 31.07 2.83 -11.11
N ASP A 45 30.81 2.66 -12.40
CA ASP A 45 31.80 2.29 -13.41
C ASP A 45 31.58 3.08 -14.73
N HIS A 46 32.10 2.55 -15.84
CA HIS A 46 31.98 3.16 -17.17
C HIS A 46 30.55 3.11 -17.74
N LYS A 47 29.70 2.20 -17.25
CA LYS A 47 28.30 2.05 -17.67
C LYS A 47 27.34 2.64 -16.66
N TRP A 48 27.55 2.34 -15.38
CA TRP A 48 26.64 2.65 -14.28
C TRP A 48 27.16 3.79 -13.41
N GLY A 49 26.25 4.67 -12.98
CA GLY A 49 26.48 5.64 -11.91
C GLY A 49 25.92 5.17 -10.57
N SER A 50 25.86 6.10 -9.60
CA SER A 50 25.20 5.92 -8.30
C SER A 50 23.70 5.63 -8.45
N SER A 51 23.11 5.13 -7.37
CA SER A 51 21.67 5.00 -7.18
C SER A 51 21.08 6.27 -6.57
N TRP A 52 19.94 6.72 -7.08
CA TRP A 52 19.41 8.04 -6.76
C TRP A 52 17.93 8.03 -6.37
N GLY A 53 17.61 8.87 -5.40
CA GLY A 53 16.27 9.29 -5.03
C GLY A 53 15.40 8.21 -4.39
N LEU A 54 14.09 8.46 -4.43
CA LEU A 54 13.07 7.69 -3.70
C LEU A 54 13.17 6.18 -3.92
N PHE A 55 13.36 5.73 -5.15
CA PHE A 55 13.39 4.32 -5.52
C PHE A 55 14.82 3.77 -5.68
N GLN A 56 15.84 4.51 -5.23
CA GLN A 56 17.26 4.16 -5.37
C GLN A 56 17.60 3.62 -6.77
N ILE A 57 17.19 4.36 -7.80
CA ILE A 57 17.35 3.92 -9.18
C ILE A 57 18.80 4.14 -9.59
N ARG A 58 19.48 3.06 -9.96
CA ARG A 58 20.83 3.12 -10.50
C ARG A 58 20.84 3.87 -11.83
N SER A 59 21.61 4.96 -11.88
CA SER A 59 21.79 5.80 -13.06
C SER A 59 22.71 5.14 -14.10
N LEU A 60 22.55 5.53 -15.37
CA LEU A 60 23.46 5.18 -16.46
C LEU A 60 24.35 6.39 -16.81
N ARG A 61 25.58 6.13 -17.25
CA ARG A 61 26.49 7.17 -17.76
C ARG A 61 26.02 7.76 -19.09
N HIS A 62 25.46 6.90 -19.95
CA HIS A 62 25.00 7.22 -21.31
C HIS A 62 23.60 6.63 -21.58
N PRO A 63 22.55 7.02 -20.83
CA PRO A 63 21.21 6.45 -20.94
C PRO A 63 20.62 6.57 -22.36
N GLU A 64 21.01 7.60 -23.12
CA GLU A 64 20.58 7.84 -24.50
C GLU A 64 20.99 6.74 -25.50
N GLN A 65 21.95 5.89 -25.15
CA GLN A 65 22.39 4.76 -25.97
C GLN A 65 21.54 3.50 -25.77
N PHE A 66 20.62 3.51 -24.82
CA PHE A 66 19.77 2.37 -24.45
C PHE A 66 18.33 2.54 -24.95
N THR A 67 17.48 1.57 -24.65
CA THR A 67 16.05 1.60 -24.96
C THR A 67 15.23 1.82 -23.70
N PRO A 68 13.97 2.31 -23.79
CA PRO A 68 13.11 2.42 -22.61
C PRO A 68 12.96 1.07 -21.88
N PRO A 69 12.97 1.06 -20.54
CA PRO A 69 12.95 2.22 -19.64
C PRO A 69 14.34 2.81 -19.32
N ASP A 70 15.44 2.20 -19.77
CA ASP A 70 16.81 2.59 -19.38
C ASP A 70 17.20 4.01 -19.82
N THR A 71 16.61 4.52 -20.90
CA THR A 71 16.76 5.92 -21.33
C THR A 71 16.34 6.93 -20.25
N LEU A 72 15.55 6.52 -19.27
CA LEU A 72 15.09 7.38 -18.17
C LEU A 72 16.08 7.45 -16.99
N ARG A 73 17.14 6.63 -16.95
CA ARG A 73 18.09 6.53 -15.82
C ARG A 73 19.12 7.67 -15.78
N VAL A 74 18.64 8.92 -15.87
CA VAL A 74 19.45 10.15 -15.94
C VAL A 74 19.75 10.66 -14.53
N ALA A 75 21.02 10.57 -14.08
CA ALA A 75 21.44 10.86 -12.70
C ALA A 75 20.88 12.17 -12.11
N GLY A 76 21.04 13.29 -12.82
CA GLY A 76 20.59 14.61 -12.32
C GLY A 76 19.08 14.73 -12.13
N LYS A 77 18.29 14.02 -12.93
CA LYS A 77 16.81 14.05 -12.86
C LYS A 77 16.24 13.09 -11.83
N LEU A 78 16.99 12.05 -11.45
CA LEU A 78 16.50 11.05 -10.50
C LEU A 78 16.35 11.57 -9.06
N ARG A 79 16.83 12.78 -8.75
CA ARG A 79 16.51 13.47 -7.49
C ARG A 79 15.14 14.12 -7.49
N GLU A 80 14.57 14.40 -8.66
CA GLU A 80 13.23 14.97 -8.77
C GLU A 80 12.20 13.88 -8.45
N PRO A 81 11.37 14.01 -7.39
CA PRO A 81 10.48 12.94 -6.93
C PRO A 81 9.57 12.38 -8.03
N LEU A 82 8.96 13.26 -8.82
CA LEU A 82 8.04 12.89 -9.90
C LEU A 82 8.76 12.14 -11.03
N TYR A 83 9.95 12.58 -11.41
CA TYR A 83 10.75 11.93 -12.44
C TYR A 83 11.26 10.55 -11.95
N ASN A 84 11.73 10.47 -10.71
CA ASN A 84 12.18 9.23 -10.09
C ASN A 84 11.05 8.20 -10.05
N THR A 85 9.86 8.60 -9.60
CA THR A 85 8.68 7.73 -9.50
C THR A 85 8.16 7.32 -10.87
N LYS A 86 8.20 8.21 -11.87
CA LYS A 86 7.86 7.87 -13.26
C LYS A 86 8.84 6.84 -13.84
N THR A 87 10.12 6.97 -13.52
CA THR A 87 11.17 6.02 -13.94
C THR A 87 10.97 4.67 -13.25
N ALA A 88 10.67 4.65 -11.95
CA ALA A 88 10.34 3.43 -11.22
C ALA A 88 9.13 2.72 -11.83
N LYS A 89 8.07 3.47 -12.17
CA LYS A 89 6.90 2.89 -12.85
C LYS A 89 7.28 2.22 -14.17
N ALA A 90 8.06 2.90 -15.01
CA ALA A 90 8.47 2.35 -16.31
C ALA A 90 9.32 1.07 -16.15
N ILE A 91 10.22 1.03 -15.16
CA ILE A 91 11.01 -0.17 -14.82
C ILE A 91 10.09 -1.29 -14.32
N LYS A 92 9.15 -0.98 -13.42
CA LYS A 92 8.18 -1.94 -12.90
C LYS A 92 7.30 -2.51 -14.01
N ASP A 93 6.81 -1.68 -14.93
CA ASP A 93 5.96 -2.14 -16.03
C ASP A 93 6.72 -3.09 -16.98
N ALA A 94 8.01 -2.82 -17.21
CA ALA A 94 8.85 -3.62 -18.10
C ALA A 94 9.36 -4.93 -17.46
N HIS A 95 9.67 -4.91 -16.16
CA HIS A 95 10.44 -5.97 -15.51
C HIS A 95 9.84 -6.49 -14.19
N GLY A 96 8.75 -5.89 -13.72
CA GLY A 96 8.13 -6.22 -12.44
C GLY A 96 8.90 -5.67 -11.23
N TRP A 97 8.36 -5.96 -10.04
CA TRP A 97 8.92 -5.49 -8.77
C TRP A 97 10.23 -6.17 -8.35
N SER A 98 10.63 -7.25 -9.03
CA SER A 98 11.87 -7.97 -8.70
C SER A 98 13.16 -7.17 -8.93
N GLN A 99 13.06 -5.98 -9.54
CA GLN A 99 14.18 -5.06 -9.72
C GLN A 99 14.61 -4.37 -8.41
N TRP A 100 13.78 -4.40 -7.36
CA TRP A 100 14.10 -3.83 -6.05
C TRP A 100 14.39 -4.95 -5.04
N SER A 101 15.57 -4.89 -4.41
CA SER A 101 15.95 -5.86 -3.40
C SER A 101 15.05 -5.75 -2.16
N THR A 102 14.65 -4.52 -1.79
CA THR A 102 13.69 -4.27 -0.70
C THR A 102 12.32 -4.91 -0.94
N PHE A 103 11.95 -5.14 -2.20
CA PHE A 103 10.75 -5.89 -2.56
C PHE A 103 10.98 -7.40 -2.40
N THR A 104 12.04 -7.92 -3.01
CA THR A 104 12.30 -9.38 -3.05
C THR A 104 12.68 -9.97 -1.69
N ASN A 105 13.33 -9.19 -0.82
CA ASN A 105 13.65 -9.60 0.54
C ASN A 105 12.53 -9.29 1.56
N GLY A 106 11.42 -8.69 1.12
CA GLY A 106 10.25 -8.39 1.96
C GLY A 106 10.36 -7.14 2.84
N ALA A 107 11.47 -6.39 2.81
CA ALA A 107 11.63 -5.18 3.64
C ALA A 107 10.51 -4.15 3.43
N TYR A 108 10.01 -4.00 2.19
CA TYR A 108 8.90 -3.10 1.87
C TYR A 108 7.62 -3.41 2.67
N GLN A 109 7.40 -4.66 3.12
CA GLN A 109 6.18 -5.03 3.83
C GLN A 109 6.00 -4.25 5.13
N GLN A 110 7.08 -3.84 5.78
CA GLN A 110 7.04 -3.00 6.98
C GLN A 110 6.37 -1.63 6.72
N HIS A 111 6.30 -1.22 5.46
CA HIS A 111 5.76 0.06 5.02
C HIS A 111 4.43 -0.04 4.25
N MET A 112 3.97 -1.26 3.93
CA MET A 112 2.69 -1.49 3.23
C MET A 112 1.49 -1.01 4.04
N ASP A 113 1.55 -1.16 5.36
CA ASP A 113 0.44 -0.93 6.28
C ASP A 113 0.45 0.45 6.98
N GLY A 114 1.29 1.39 6.52
CA GLY A 114 1.46 2.68 7.22
C GLY A 114 2.48 2.63 8.37
N GLY A 115 3.40 1.66 8.35
CA GLY A 115 4.09 1.17 9.55
C GLY A 115 3.33 -0.04 10.12
N PRO A 116 3.74 -0.65 11.25
CA PRO A 116 2.93 -1.69 11.87
C PRO A 116 1.54 -1.10 12.13
N ALA A 117 0.55 -1.54 11.36
CA ALA A 117 -0.83 -1.36 11.75
C ALA A 117 -0.91 -2.01 13.12
N LYS A 118 -1.04 -1.18 14.16
CA LYS A 118 -1.45 -1.66 15.46
C LYS A 118 -2.87 -2.15 15.22
N PHE A 119 -2.99 -3.44 14.91
CA PHE A 119 -4.29 -4.06 14.76
C PHE A 119 -5.04 -3.77 16.05
N GLU A 120 -6.21 -3.14 15.93
CA GLU A 120 -7.07 -2.99 17.07
C GLU A 120 -7.48 -4.41 17.51
N PRO A 121 -7.18 -4.83 18.75
CA PRO A 121 -7.70 -6.08 19.26
C PRO A 121 -9.21 -6.11 19.06
N PHE A 122 -9.76 -7.26 18.70
CA PHE A 122 -11.19 -7.38 18.53
C PHE A 122 -11.90 -6.95 19.83
N PRO A 123 -12.69 -5.86 19.83
CA PRO A 123 -13.18 -5.22 21.05
C PRO A 123 -14.29 -6.02 21.76
N GLY A 124 -14.55 -7.24 21.29
CA GLY A 124 -15.63 -8.09 21.75
C GLY A 124 -16.90 -7.90 20.92
N ALA A 125 -17.71 -8.95 20.87
CA ALA A 125 -18.93 -8.97 20.07
C ALA A 125 -19.95 -7.92 20.57
N SER A 126 -20.02 -7.71 21.88
CA SER A 126 -20.90 -6.73 22.51
C SER A 126 -20.58 -5.28 22.17
N PHE A 127 -19.38 -4.96 21.67
CA PHE A 127 -19.02 -3.61 21.24
C PHE A 127 -19.84 -3.16 20.02
N PHE A 128 -20.20 -4.07 19.13
CA PHE A 128 -20.89 -3.76 17.89
C PHE A 128 -22.41 -3.79 18.07
N HIS A 129 -22.95 -2.70 18.62
CA HIS A 129 -24.39 -2.50 18.80
C HIS A 129 -24.87 -1.18 18.18
N THR A 130 -26.15 -1.13 17.79
CA THR A 130 -26.75 0.04 17.15
C THR A 130 -26.48 1.32 17.95
N GLY A 131 -26.01 2.36 17.27
CA GLY A 131 -25.73 3.66 17.87
C GLY A 131 -24.39 3.77 18.58
N GLN A 132 -23.59 2.69 18.67
CA GLN A 132 -22.23 2.78 19.21
C GLN A 132 -21.39 3.72 18.35
N LYS A 133 -20.77 4.73 18.96
CA LYS A 133 -19.87 5.68 18.28
C LYS A 133 -18.42 5.40 18.65
N SER A 134 -17.54 5.20 17.68
CA SER A 134 -16.12 4.93 17.96
C SER A 134 -15.21 5.16 16.74
N PRO A 135 -13.96 5.61 16.96
CA PRO A 135 -12.94 5.60 15.91
C PRO A 135 -12.67 4.21 15.33
N ILE A 136 -12.91 3.13 16.09
CA ILE A 136 -12.78 1.75 15.59
C ILE A 136 -13.82 1.48 14.49
N ILE A 137 -15.05 1.95 14.68
CA ILE A 137 -16.12 1.82 13.68
C ILE A 137 -15.80 2.68 12.45
N ALA A 138 -15.29 3.89 12.65
CA ALA A 138 -14.83 4.75 11.56
C ALA A 138 -13.73 4.09 10.72
N ALA A 139 -12.73 3.49 11.36
CA ALA A 139 -11.66 2.78 10.68
C ALA A 139 -12.16 1.54 9.93
N MET A 140 -13.07 0.77 10.56
CA MET A 140 -13.72 -0.38 9.92
C MET A 140 -14.55 0.04 8.70
N HIS A 141 -15.31 1.14 8.77
CA HIS A 141 -16.06 1.71 7.65
C HIS A 141 -15.14 2.01 6.47
N GLN A 142 -14.04 2.75 6.72
CA GLN A 142 -13.05 3.06 5.68
C GLN A 142 -12.46 1.79 5.07
N ARG A 143 -12.19 0.76 5.89
CA ARG A 143 -11.68 -0.52 5.37
C ARG A 143 -12.71 -1.23 4.50
N LEU A 144 -13.98 -1.28 4.89
CA LEU A 144 -15.03 -1.92 4.10
C LEU A 144 -15.26 -1.23 2.75
N VAL A 145 -15.14 0.10 2.70
CA VAL A 145 -15.13 0.89 1.45
C VAL A 145 -13.92 0.53 0.58
N ALA A 146 -12.72 0.51 1.15
CA ALA A 146 -11.50 0.15 0.41
C ALA A 146 -11.53 -1.29 -0.13
N GLU A 147 -12.24 -2.19 0.56
CA GLU A 147 -12.46 -3.57 0.13
C GLU A 147 -13.58 -3.72 -0.94
N GLY A 148 -14.26 -2.63 -1.32
CA GLY A 148 -15.40 -2.64 -2.26
C GLY A 148 -16.63 -3.35 -1.71
N CYS A 149 -16.73 -3.47 -0.39
CA CYS A 149 -17.80 -4.18 0.31
C CYS A 149 -18.83 -3.24 0.92
N ASP A 150 -18.72 -1.93 0.69
CA ASP A 150 -19.63 -0.93 1.23
C ASP A 150 -21.08 -1.11 0.77
N ARG A 151 -22.00 -1.00 1.71
CA ARG A 151 -23.45 -1.03 1.51
C ARG A 151 -24.11 0.14 2.24
N TYR A 152 -23.40 1.26 2.29
CA TYR A 152 -23.84 2.50 2.91
C TYR A 152 -24.74 3.29 1.97
N GLN A 153 -25.80 3.90 2.52
CA GLN A 153 -26.65 4.84 1.78
C GLN A 153 -26.13 6.28 1.87
N SER A 154 -25.34 6.58 2.88
CA SER A 154 -24.67 7.86 3.10
C SER A 154 -23.38 7.66 3.89
N SER A 155 -22.43 8.57 3.74
CA SER A 155 -21.22 8.66 4.58
C SER A 155 -21.42 9.46 5.88
N ALA A 156 -22.62 10.03 6.08
CA ALA A 156 -22.96 10.66 7.36
C ALA A 156 -22.91 9.62 8.48
N ASN A 157 -22.31 9.99 9.62
CA ASN A 157 -22.11 9.13 10.80
C ASN A 157 -21.30 7.84 10.51
N ALA A 158 -20.27 7.92 9.68
CA ALA A 158 -19.38 6.79 9.39
C ALA A 158 -18.67 6.19 10.62
N ASP A 159 -18.70 6.89 11.76
CA ASP A 159 -18.16 6.46 13.04
C ASP A 159 -19.21 5.87 14.00
N VAL A 160 -20.47 5.73 13.54
CA VAL A 160 -21.58 5.18 14.33
C VAL A 160 -22.07 3.87 13.73
N TRP A 161 -22.06 2.80 14.52
CA TRP A 161 -22.50 1.48 14.07
C TRP A 161 -23.99 1.46 13.73
N GLY A 162 -24.30 1.01 12.52
CA GLY A 162 -25.67 0.89 12.04
C GLY A 162 -25.90 -0.20 10.99
N PRO A 163 -27.10 -0.23 10.38
CA PRO A 163 -27.48 -1.25 9.40
C PRO A 163 -26.57 -1.29 8.16
N GLY A 164 -25.96 -0.14 7.81
CA GLY A 164 -24.98 -0.07 6.74
C GLY A 164 -23.75 -0.92 7.03
N ASP A 165 -23.20 -0.82 8.24
CA ASP A 165 -22.02 -1.60 8.67
C ASP A 165 -22.30 -3.09 8.66
N VAL A 166 -23.47 -3.51 9.16
CA VAL A 166 -23.90 -4.91 9.15
C VAL A 166 -23.92 -5.46 7.72
N LYS A 167 -24.51 -4.72 6.78
CA LYS A 167 -24.58 -5.14 5.37
C LYS A 167 -23.20 -5.15 4.70
N SER A 168 -22.38 -4.15 5.00
CA SER A 168 -21.02 -4.02 4.46
C SER A 168 -20.13 -5.16 4.96
N TYR A 169 -20.17 -5.45 6.25
CA TYR A 169 -19.44 -6.54 6.86
C TYR A 169 -19.89 -7.90 6.32
N ALA A 170 -21.20 -8.11 6.16
CA ALA A 170 -21.71 -9.33 5.53
C ALA A 170 -21.26 -9.48 4.06
N ALA A 171 -21.12 -8.39 3.32
CA ALA A 171 -20.55 -8.42 1.96
C ALA A 171 -19.07 -8.82 1.97
N TRP A 172 -18.30 -8.31 2.93
CA TRP A 172 -16.91 -8.69 3.13
C TRP A 172 -16.76 -10.17 3.53
N GLN A 173 -17.60 -10.68 4.44
CA GLN A 173 -17.62 -12.10 4.80
C GLN A 173 -17.91 -13.00 3.59
N ARG A 174 -18.87 -12.62 2.74
CA ARG A 174 -19.14 -13.34 1.47
C ARG A 174 -17.96 -13.28 0.50
N LYS A 175 -17.29 -12.13 0.38
CA LYS A 175 -16.07 -11.98 -0.45
C LYS A 175 -14.96 -12.94 0.00
N LEU A 176 -14.88 -13.23 1.30
CA LEU A 176 -13.93 -14.19 1.88
C LEU A 176 -14.38 -15.66 1.81
N GLY A 177 -15.57 -15.95 1.26
CA GLY A 177 -16.08 -17.32 1.14
C GLY A 177 -16.71 -17.89 2.41
N PHE A 178 -17.00 -17.08 3.43
CA PHE A 178 -17.74 -17.53 4.59
C PHE A 178 -19.21 -17.74 4.23
N ALA A 179 -19.71 -18.98 4.38
CA ALA A 179 -21.12 -19.31 4.18
C ALA A 179 -21.97 -18.70 5.30
N VAL A 180 -22.89 -17.80 4.94
CA VAL A 180 -23.90 -17.26 5.85
C VAL A 180 -25.09 -18.22 5.90
N GLU A 181 -25.05 -19.25 6.75
CA GLU A 181 -26.25 -20.03 7.05
C GLU A 181 -27.17 -19.26 8.03
N GLY A 182 -28.24 -18.70 7.46
CA GLY A 182 -29.60 -18.75 8.00
C GLY A 182 -29.90 -18.22 9.42
N VAL A 183 -30.38 -16.98 9.49
CA VAL A 183 -31.37 -16.47 10.47
C VAL A 183 -31.01 -16.63 11.96
N LEU A 184 -30.12 -15.77 12.45
CA LEU A 184 -30.39 -14.87 13.59
C LEU A 184 -29.17 -13.97 13.75
N VAL A 185 -29.43 -12.67 13.91
CA VAL A 185 -28.48 -11.72 14.46
C VAL A 185 -28.21 -12.16 15.90
N SER A 186 -27.28 -13.09 16.05
CA SER A 186 -26.65 -13.40 17.32
C SER A 186 -25.19 -13.54 17.01
N LEU A 187 -24.46 -12.48 17.33
CA LEU A 187 -23.02 -12.40 17.49
C LEU A 187 -22.44 -13.74 17.97
N ARG A 188 -22.02 -14.60 17.04
CA ARG A 188 -21.03 -15.65 17.27
C ARG A 188 -19.77 -15.26 16.51
N LEU A 189 -19.12 -14.23 17.01
CA LEU A 189 -17.67 -14.08 16.90
C LEU A 189 -17.05 -15.08 17.89
N GLN A 190 -17.15 -16.37 17.58
CA GLN A 190 -16.70 -17.43 18.49
C GLN A 190 -15.67 -18.39 17.92
N GLU A 191 -15.27 -18.31 16.66
CA GLU A 191 -14.20 -19.19 16.15
C GLU A 191 -13.21 -18.43 15.26
N ALA A 192 -12.33 -17.69 15.92
CA ALA A 192 -10.98 -17.42 15.40
C ALA A 192 -9.98 -17.58 16.55
N HIS A 193 -10.06 -18.71 17.25
CA HIS A 193 -8.96 -19.22 18.07
C HIS A 193 -8.82 -20.71 17.80
N THR A 194 -7.61 -21.09 17.40
CA THR A 194 -7.12 -22.42 16.99
C THR A 194 -7.54 -22.81 15.56
N ARG A 195 -6.63 -22.93 14.58
CA ARG A 195 -5.42 -23.76 14.60
C ARG A 195 -4.31 -23.29 13.63
N PRO A 196 -3.08 -23.80 13.80
CA PRO A 196 -1.88 -23.39 13.08
C PRO A 196 -1.59 -24.19 11.79
N ARG A 197 -0.74 -23.55 10.96
CA ARG A 197 -0.11 -23.92 9.67
C ARG A 197 -1.02 -23.95 8.44
#